data_AF-A0A2I0FN83-F1
#
_entry.id   AF-A0A2I0FN83-F1
#
_cell.length_a   1.000
_cell.length_b   1.000
_cell.length_c   1.000
_cell.angle_alpha   90.00
_cell.angle_beta   90.00
_cell.angle_gamma   90.00
#
_symmetry.space_group_name_H-M   'P 1'
#
loop_
_entity.id
_entity.type
_entity.pdbx_description
1 polymer ?
#
loop_
_entity_poly.entity_id
_entity_poly.type
_entity_poly.pdbx_seq_one_letter_code
_entity_poly.pdbx_strand_id
1 'polypeptide(L)' 'MSTFSFRVDDLDSKHIRDYVKLEHTSVLDVRRNLIIEKIEDERDRENFDRVLARLETRHSLDDVKKELNL' A
#
# COMPACT_ATOMS: atom_id res chain seq x y z
N MET A 1 -10.76 21.77 -4.08
CA MET A 1 -10.73 20.37 -4.56
C MET A 1 -9.63 20.27 -5.61
N SER A 2 -8.66 19.39 -5.43
CA SER A 2 -7.55 19.23 -6.39
C SER A 2 -7.91 18.17 -7.43
N THR A 3 -7.61 18.44 -8.70
CA THR A 3 -7.88 17.50 -9.81
C THR A 3 -6.56 17.04 -10.39
N PHE A 4 -6.43 15.73 -10.58
CA PHE A 4 -5.31 15.13 -11.29
C PHE A 4 -5.82 14.50 -12.59
N SER A 5 -5.18 14.83 -13.70
CA SER A 5 -5.51 14.29 -15.02
C SER A 5 -4.32 13.51 -15.55
N PHE A 6 -4.61 12.38 -16.20
CA PHE A 6 -3.56 11.50 -16.71
C PHE A 6 -3.98 10.99 -18.07
N ARG A 7 -2.98 10.78 -18.93
CA ARG A 7 -3.17 10.18 -20.23
C ARG A 7 -2.97 8.68 -20.10
N VAL A 8 -3.85 7.94 -20.74
CA VAL A 8 -3.80 6.49 -20.91
C VAL A 8 -4.06 6.22 -22.38
N ASP A 9 -3.51 5.12 -22.89
CA ASP A 9 -3.86 4.68 -24.23
C ASP A 9 -5.25 4.01 -24.25
N ASP A 10 -5.73 3.67 -25.45
CA ASP A 10 -7.06 3.11 -25.63
C ASP A 10 -7.21 1.72 -24.99
N LEU A 11 -6.13 0.93 -24.97
CA LEU A 11 -6.12 -0.42 -24.42
C LEU A 11 -6.23 -0.39 -22.90
N ASP A 12 -5.39 0.41 -22.24
CA ASP A 12 -5.43 0.63 -20.80
C ASP A 12 -6.76 1.27 -20.39
N SER A 13 -7.27 2.22 -21.17
CA SER A 13 -8.58 2.82 -20.94
C SER A 13 -9.70 1.78 -20.97
N LYS A 14 -9.63 0.81 -21.87
CA LYS A 14 -10.57 -0.32 -21.92
C LYS A 14 -10.44 -1.20 -20.68
N HIS A 15 -9.24 -1.64 -20.32
CA HIS A 15 -9.02 -2.49 -19.15
C HIS A 15 -9.50 -1.83 -17.85
N ILE A 16 -9.21 -0.54 -17.66
CA ILE A 16 -9.67 0.23 -16.50
C ILE A 16 -11.20 0.24 -16.45
N ARG A 17 -11.87 0.47 -17.59
CA ARG A 17 -13.34 0.49 -17.66
C ARG A 17 -13.97 -0.88 -17.39
N ASP A 18 -13.35 -1.95 -17.85
CA ASP A 18 -13.86 -3.30 -17.65
C ASP A 18 -13.69 -3.73 -16.18
N TYR A 19 -12.56 -3.38 -15.56
CA TYR A 19 -12.31 -3.62 -14.14
C TYR A 19 -13.33 -2.91 -13.23
N VAL A 20 -13.56 -1.61 -13.44
CA VAL A 20 -14.49 -0.87 -12.56
C VAL A 20 -15.94 -1.34 -12.69
N LYS A 21 -16.33 -1.87 -13.86
CA LYS A 21 -17.65 -2.50 -14.07
C LYS A 21 -17.76 -3.80 -13.28
N LEU A 22 -16.72 -4.63 -13.31
CA LEU A 22 -16.68 -5.90 -12.58
C LEU A 22 -16.77 -5.68 -11.07
N GLU A 23 -16.01 -4.71 -10.57
CA GLU A 23 -15.92 -4.41 -9.13
C GLU A 23 -17.02 -3.45 -8.65
N HIS A 24 -17.99 -3.11 -9.51
CA HIS A 24 -19.09 -2.18 -9.20
C HIS A 24 -18.63 -0.86 -8.54
N THR A 25 -17.51 -0.31 -9.04
CA THR A 25 -16.84 0.88 -8.48
C THR A 25 -16.62 1.95 -9.57
N SER A 26 -15.99 3.07 -9.21
CA SER A 26 -15.63 4.13 -10.17
C SER A 26 -14.13 4.16 -10.48
N VAL A 27 -13.78 4.68 -11.66
CA VAL A 27 -12.37 4.91 -12.06
C VAL A 27 -11.66 5.84 -11.08
N LEU A 28 -12.39 6.82 -10.54
CA LEU A 28 -11.84 7.77 -9.57
C LEU A 28 -11.53 7.07 -8.24
N ASP A 29 -12.41 6.19 -7.77
CA ASP A 29 -12.23 5.47 -6.50
C ASP A 29 -11.06 4.50 -6.58
N VAL A 30 -11.00 3.69 -7.65
CA VAL A 30 -9.88 2.77 -7.88
C VAL A 30 -8.55 3.52 -7.90
N ARG A 31 -8.50 4.63 -8.65
CA ARG A 31 -7.28 5.41 -8.77
C ARG A 31 -6.89 6.09 -7.47
N ARG A 32 -7.86 6.67 -6.77
CA ARG A 32 -7.63 7.35 -5.49
C ARG A 32 -7.05 6.36 -4.49
N ASN A 33 -7.63 5.17 -4.39
CA ASN A 33 -7.18 4.13 -3.49
C ASN A 33 -5.76 3.67 -3.84
N LEU A 34 -5.49 3.35 -5.10
CA LEU A 34 -4.14 2.95 -5.54
C LEU A 34 -3.06 4.00 -5.25
N ILE A 35 -3.37 5.29 -5.42
CA ILE A 35 -2.42 6.37 -5.11
C ILE A 35 -2.21 6.47 -3.59
N ILE A 36 -3.27 6.41 -2.80
CA ILE A 36 -3.20 6.48 -1.34
C ILE A 36 -2.42 5.29 -0.79
N GLU A 37 -2.76 4.06 -1.21
CA GLU A 37 -2.07 2.83 -0.83
C GLU A 37 -0.57 2.91 -1.14
N LYS A 38 -0.18 3.42 -2.32
CA LYS A 38 1.25 3.58 -2.66
C LYS A 38 1.98 4.58 -1.78
N ILE A 39 1.30 5.65 -1.37
CA ILE A 39 1.87 6.63 -0.45
C ILE A 39 2.00 6.02 0.95
N GLU A 40 1.00 5.26 1.39
CA GLU A 40 0.99 4.58 2.68
C GLU A 40 2.08 3.51 2.75
N ASP A 41 2.21 2.65 1.72
CA ASP A 41 3.27 1.65 1.60
C ASP A 41 4.68 2.26 1.79
N GLU A 42 4.93 3.41 1.15
CA GLU A 42 6.22 4.08 1.22
C GLU A 42 6.46 4.68 2.62
N ARG A 43 5.43 5.27 3.22
CA ARG A 43 5.49 5.80 4.59
C ARG A 43 5.70 4.70 5.62
N ASP A 44 5.05 3.56 5.43
CA ASP A 44 5.18 2.41 6.31
C ASP A 44 6.58 1.82 6.23
N ARG A 45 7.16 1.74 5.03
CA ARG A 45 8.56 1.35 4.83
C ARG A 45 9.52 2.32 5.53
N GLU A 46 9.36 3.63 5.32
CA GLU A 46 10.20 4.63 5.98
C GLU A 46 10.11 4.53 7.51
N ASN A 47 8.89 4.32 8.03
CA ASN A 47 8.66 4.15 9.45
C ASN A 47 9.32 2.87 9.98
N PHE A 48 9.17 1.76 9.27
CA PHE A 48 9.79 0.49 9.62
C PHE A 48 11.32 0.63 9.68
N ASP A 49 11.93 1.20 8.64
CA ASP A 49 13.38 1.39 8.57
C ASP A 49 13.88 2.30 9.70
N ARG A 50 13.15 3.38 10.00
CA ARG A 50 13.46 4.28 11.11
C ARG A 50 13.42 3.58 12.47
N VAL A 51 12.42 2.74 12.71
CA VAL A 51 12.31 1.98 13.96
C VAL A 51 13.39 0.91 14.04
N LEU A 52 13.63 0.19 12.94
CA LEU A 52 14.66 -0.83 12.83
C LEU A 52 16.07 -0.28 13.11
N ALA A 53 16.37 0.93 12.62
CA ALA A 53 17.63 1.60 12.88
C ALA A 53 17.84 2.02 14.34
N ARG A 54 16.75 2.15 15.12
CA ARG A 54 16.76 2.56 16.53
C ARG A 54 16.58 1.40 17.51
N LEU A 55 16.46 0.17 17.02
CA LEU A 55 16.34 -1.02 17.85
C LEU A 55 17.67 -1.32 18.54
N GLU A 56 17.76 -0.96 19.82
CA GLU A 56 18.93 -1.24 20.68
C GLU A 56 19.01 -2.72 21.07
N THR A 57 17.86 -3.39 21.18
CA THR A 57 17.76 -4.77 21.66
C THR A 57 17.24 -5.67 20.55
N ARG A 58 17.93 -6.80 20.32
CA ARG A 58 17.47 -7.85 19.41
C ARG A 58 17.10 -9.06 20.25
N HIS A 59 15.86 -9.51 20.13
CA HIS A 59 15.40 -10.74 20.76
C HIS A 59 15.67 -11.91 19.81
N SER A 60 16.18 -13.03 20.33
CA SER A 60 16.24 -14.26 19.54
C SER A 60 14.84 -14.85 19.38
N LEU A 61 14.65 -15.72 18.38
CA LEU A 61 13.39 -16.44 18.22
C LEU A 61 13.03 -17.25 19.47
N ASP A 62 14.03 -17.81 20.16
CA ASP A 62 13.83 -18.60 21.38
C ASP A 62 13.41 -17.72 22.56
N ASP A 63 13.96 -16.51 22.68
CA ASP A 63 13.53 -15.54 23.70
C ASP A 63 12.06 -15.15 23.50
N VAL A 64 11.66 -14.88 22.25
CA VAL A 64 10.29 -14.51 21.89
C VAL A 64 9.33 -15.67 22.15
N LYS A 65 9.71 -16.90 21.77
CA LYS A 65 8.90 -18.10 22.04
C LYS A 65 8.67 -18.31 23.53
N LYS A 66 9.73 -18.15 24.32
CA LYS A 66 9.65 -18.27 25.79
C LYS A 66 8.74 -17.21 26.40
N GLU A 67 8.79 -15.97 25.91
CA GLU A 67 7.93 -14.87 26.38
C GLU A 67 6.46 -15.08 26.00
N LEU A 68 6.20 -15.60 24.79
CA LEU A 68 4.85 -15.86 24.28
C LEU A 68 4.25 -17.20 24.70
N ASN A 69 4.99 -18.02 25.46
CA ASN A 69 4.62 -19.41 25.82
C ASN A 69 4.32 -20.29 24.59
N LEU A 70 5.14 -20.18 23.54
CA LEU A 70 5.07 -20.96 22.30
C LEU A 70 6.18 -22.00 22.19
#